data_AF-A0A7V3ZUD3-F1
#
_entry.id   AF-A0A7V3ZUD3-F1
#
_cell.length_a   1.000
_cell.length_b   1.000
_cell.length_c   1.000
_cell.angle_alpha   90.00
_cell.angle_beta   90.00
_cell.angle_gamma   90.00
#
_symmetry.space_group_name_H-M   'P 1'
#
loop_
_entity.id
_entity.type
_entity.pdbx_description
1 polymer ?
#
loop_
_entity_poly.entity_id
_entity_poly.type
_entity_poly.pdbx_seq_one_letter_code
_entity_poly.pdbx_strand_id
1 'polypeptide(L)'
;MLVHISTKIKEDKKITFKNFKINNLLRVPLILKDAEEFSLYDATGKLLIEKKNLKGKILIWNGKDKNGNSVVTGVYFIKIKTNKEIITAKAIILR
;
A
#
# COMPACT_ATOMS: atom_id res chain seq x y z
N MET A 1 -14.71 30.48 -15.94
CA MET A 1 -14.77 29.00 -15.91
C MET A 1 -14.07 28.53 -14.63
N LEU A 2 -14.84 28.28 -13.58
CA LEU A 2 -14.37 27.78 -12.29
C LEU A 2 -15.26 26.60 -11.95
N VAL A 3 -14.72 25.38 -12.06
CA VAL A 3 -15.48 24.16 -11.79
C VAL A 3 -15.41 23.89 -10.29
N HIS A 4 -16.51 24.20 -9.59
CA HIS A 4 -16.79 23.66 -8.27
C HIS A 4 -17.22 22.21 -8.43
N ILE A 5 -16.52 21.28 -7.77
CA ILE A 5 -17.02 19.91 -7.58
C ILE A 5 -17.29 19.72 -6.09
N SER A 6 -18.55 19.97 -5.70
CA SER A 6 -19.12 19.42 -4.48
C SER A 6 -19.55 17.97 -4.77
N THR A 7 -19.08 16.99 -4.01
CA THR A 7 -19.76 15.69 -3.95
C THR A 7 -20.33 15.51 -2.56
N LYS A 8 -21.66 15.41 -2.50
CA LYS A 8 -22.45 15.12 -1.30
C LYS A 8 -22.16 13.68 -0.90
N ILE A 9 -21.59 13.49 0.29
CA ILE A 9 -21.57 12.19 0.97
C ILE A 9 -22.99 11.95 1.47
N LYS A 10 -23.68 10.99 0.85
CA LYS A 10 -24.99 10.51 1.29
C LYS A 10 -24.73 9.47 2.38
N GLU A 11 -24.88 9.87 3.64
CA GLU A 11 -25.01 8.96 4.77
C GLU A 11 -26.22 8.04 4.53
N ASP A 12 -25.97 6.75 4.39
CA ASP A 12 -26.71 5.67 5.06
C ASP A 12 -26.17 4.29 4.67
N LYS A 13 -25.17 3.85 5.43
CA LYS A 13 -25.03 2.47 5.93
C LYS A 13 -23.90 2.47 6.95
N LYS A 14 -24.28 2.45 8.23
CA LYS A 14 -23.39 2.19 9.37
C LYS A 14 -22.59 0.90 9.10
N ILE A 15 -21.31 1.04 8.75
CA ILE A 15 -20.34 -0.02 9.01
C ILE A 15 -19.55 0.43 10.23
N THR A 16 -20.04 0.01 11.38
CA THR A 16 -19.37 0.21 12.66
C THR A 16 -18.12 -0.66 12.70
N PHE A 17 -16.98 -0.15 12.24
CA PHE A 17 -15.68 -0.67 12.67
C PHE A 17 -15.36 -0.05 14.02
N LYS A 18 -15.84 -0.70 15.08
CA LYS A 18 -15.54 -0.40 16.48
C LYS A 18 -14.01 -0.31 16.65
N ASN A 19 -13.51 0.90 16.91
CA ASN A 19 -12.25 1.23 17.59
C ASN A 19 -11.04 0.35 17.25
N PHE A 20 -10.30 0.72 16.20
CA PHE A 20 -8.85 0.56 16.21
C PHE A 20 -8.21 1.91 15.86
N LYS A 21 -7.75 2.61 16.89
CA LYS A 21 -6.74 3.67 16.77
C LYS A 21 -5.41 2.98 16.45
N ILE A 22 -4.57 3.63 15.65
CA ILE A 22 -3.34 3.15 14.97
C ILE A 22 -3.66 2.53 13.59
N ASN A 23 -3.99 3.38 12.61
CA ASN A 23 -4.35 2.91 11.27
C ASN A 23 -3.08 2.70 10.44
N ASN A 24 -2.69 1.42 10.35
CA ASN A 24 -1.68 0.82 9.45
C ASN A 24 -0.20 1.10 9.74
N LEU A 25 0.29 0.55 10.87
CA LEU A 25 1.68 0.08 10.92
C LEU A 25 1.81 -1.12 9.98
N LEU A 26 2.42 -0.91 8.82
CA LEU A 26 2.68 -1.95 7.84
C LEU A 26 3.71 -2.91 8.44
N ARG A 27 3.28 -4.13 8.78
CA ARG A 27 4.14 -5.15 9.39
C ARG A 27 4.91 -5.88 8.31
N VAL A 28 6.18 -6.18 8.59
CA VAL A 28 7.03 -7.04 7.77
C VAL A 28 7.06 -8.43 8.42
N PRO A 29 6.79 -9.52 7.68
CA PRO A 29 6.53 -9.56 6.25
C PRO A 29 5.13 -9.05 5.85
N LEU A 30 5.04 -8.36 4.72
CA LEU A 30 3.77 -8.01 4.08
C LEU A 30 3.31 -9.18 3.21
N ILE A 31 2.10 -9.66 3.43
CA ILE A 31 1.50 -10.76 2.67
C ILE A 31 0.33 -10.20 1.86
N LEU A 32 0.40 -10.31 0.54
CA LEU A 32 -0.64 -9.86 -0.38
C LEU A 32 -1.23 -11.04 -1.14
N LYS A 33 -2.57 -11.08 -1.18
CA LYS A 33 -3.36 -11.97 -2.04
C LYS A 33 -4.08 -11.11 -3.08
N ASP A 34 -4.27 -11.66 -4.28
CA ASP A 34 -5.01 -11.02 -5.38
C ASP A 34 -4.47 -9.66 -5.86
N ALA A 35 -3.20 -9.37 -5.55
CA ALA A 35 -2.49 -8.27 -6.19
C ALA A 35 -2.22 -8.64 -7.65
N GLU A 36 -2.42 -7.71 -8.56
CA GLU A 36 -1.94 -7.79 -9.95
C GLU A 36 -0.54 -7.18 -10.06
N GLU A 37 -0.32 -6.08 -9.34
CA GLU A 37 0.95 -5.37 -9.29
C GLU A 37 1.27 -4.89 -7.86
N PHE A 38 2.56 -4.90 -7.51
CA PHE A 38 3.11 -4.36 -6.27
C PHE A 38 4.32 -3.49 -6.59
N SER A 39 4.32 -2.28 -6.03
CA SER A 39 5.43 -1.35 -6.15
C SER A 39 5.80 -0.76 -4.79
N LEU A 40 7.09 -0.61 -4.53
CA LEU A 40 7.64 0.06 -3.35
C LEU A 40 8.48 1.26 -3.79
N TYR A 41 8.21 2.41 -3.19
CA TYR A 41 8.93 3.66 -3.40
C TYR A 41 9.54 4.14 -2.09
N ASP A 42 10.68 4.82 -2.16
CA ASP A 42 11.21 5.56 -1.02
C ASP A 42 10.52 6.93 -0.83
N ALA A 43 10.92 7.67 0.20
CA ALA A 43 10.38 8.98 0.52
C ALA A 43 10.56 10.04 -0.58
N THR A 44 11.53 9.85 -1.49
CA THR A 44 11.76 10.73 -2.64
C THR A 44 10.88 10.39 -3.84
N GLY A 45 10.14 9.27 -3.77
CA GLY A 45 9.35 8.74 -4.88
C GLY A 45 10.14 7.83 -5.82
N LYS A 46 11.40 7.47 -5.49
CA LYS A 46 12.19 6.54 -6.30
C LYS A 46 11.67 5.12 -6.13
N LEU A 47 11.41 4.46 -7.25
CA LEU A 47 10.97 3.06 -7.30
C LEU A 47 12.11 2.12 -6.89
N LEU A 48 11.90 1.34 -5.83
CA LEU A 48 12.85 0.36 -5.31
C LEU A 48 12.52 -1.07 -5.73
N ILE A 49 11.23 -1.40 -5.79
CA ILE A 49 10.73 -2.73 -6.13
C ILE A 49 9.51 -2.58 -7.03
N GLU A 50 9.45 -3.39 -8.08
CA GLU A 50 8.25 -3.58 -8.89
C GLU A 50 8.05 -5.08 -9.13
N LYS A 51 6.82 -5.55 -8.94
CA LYS A 51 6.37 -6.89 -9.26
C LYS A 51 5.03 -6.79 -10.00
N LYS A 52 4.94 -7.39 -11.18
CA LYS A 52 3.76 -7.39 -12.05
C LYS A 52 3.27 -8.82 -12.30
N ASN A 53 2.09 -8.96 -12.87
CA ASN A 53 1.49 -10.25 -13.23
C ASN A 53 1.39 -11.20 -12.02
N LEU A 54 0.98 -10.65 -10.88
CA LEU A 54 0.82 -11.35 -9.61
C LEU A 54 -0.57 -12.00 -9.45
N LYS A 55 -1.46 -11.85 -10.43
CA LYS A 55 -2.83 -12.39 -10.38
C LYS A 55 -2.82 -13.88 -10.05
N GLY A 56 -3.59 -14.26 -9.03
CA GLY A 56 -3.67 -15.64 -8.53
C GLY A 56 -2.45 -16.12 -7.73
N LYS A 57 -1.48 -15.25 -7.44
CA LYS A 57 -0.29 -15.57 -6.63
C LYS A 57 -0.36 -14.88 -5.27
N ILE A 58 0.34 -15.48 -4.30
CA ILE A 58 0.59 -14.86 -3.00
C ILE A 58 1.96 -14.19 -3.07
N LEU A 59 2.01 -12.87 -2.84
CA LEU A 59 3.27 -12.16 -2.69
C LEU A 59 3.59 -12.05 -1.19
N ILE A 60 4.81 -12.44 -0.82
CA ILE A 60 5.35 -12.22 0.51
C ILE A 60 6.56 -11.30 0.37
N TRP A 61 6.46 -10.08 0.91
CA TRP A 61 7.56 -9.14 0.95
C TRP A 61 8.15 -9.06 2.36
N ASN A 62 9.42 -9.41 2.49
CA ASN A 62 10.15 -9.53 3.76
C ASN A 62 10.99 -8.29 4.10
N GLY A 63 10.67 -7.12 3.53
CA GLY A 63 11.40 -5.89 3.82
C GLY A 63 12.78 -5.82 3.15
N LYS A 64 13.00 -6.57 2.08
CA LYS A 64 14.24 -6.53 1.29
C LYS A 64 14.04 -5.87 -0.07
N ASP A 65 15.05 -5.18 -0.58
CA ASP A 65 15.07 -4.61 -1.92
C ASP A 65 15.23 -5.68 -3.01
N LYS A 66 15.29 -5.24 -4.27
CA LYS A 66 15.49 -6.13 -5.43
C LYS A 66 16.82 -6.90 -5.43
N ASN A 67 17.81 -6.45 -4.66
CA ASN A 67 19.13 -7.08 -4.55
C ASN A 67 19.20 -8.05 -3.34
N GLY A 68 18.12 -8.19 -2.58
CA GLY A 68 18.09 -9.00 -1.36
C GLY A 68 18.65 -8.30 -0.12
N ASN A 69 19.00 -7.01 -0.24
CA ASN A 69 19.45 -6.21 0.88
C ASN A 69 18.25 -5.75 1.70
N SER A 70 18.45 -5.63 3.00
CA SER A 70 17.47 -5.01 3.88
C SER A 70 17.23 -3.56 3.48
N VAL A 71 15.97 -3.16 3.32
CA VAL A 71 15.68 -1.72 3.20
C VAL A 71 16.05 -1.04 4.52
N VAL A 72 16.63 0.15 4.41
CA VAL A 72 17.11 0.93 5.56
C VAL A 72 15.94 1.47 6.39
N THR A 73 16.24 1.96 7.59
CA THR A 73 15.27 2.69 8.39
C THR A 73 14.79 3.92 7.63
N GLY A 74 13.47 4.09 7.50
CA GLY A 74 12.91 5.18 6.72
C GLY A 74 11.41 5.08 6.43
N VAL A 75 10.91 6.07 5.69
CA VAL A 75 9.53 6.13 5.20
C VAL A 75 9.49 5.62 3.77
N TYR A 76 8.50 4.77 3.49
CA TYR A 76 8.28 4.15 2.20
C TYR A 76 6.81 4.27 1.80
N PHE A 77 6.56 4.21 0.50
CA PHE A 77 5.22 4.17 -0.06
C PHE A 77 5.03 2.89 -0.85
N ILE A 78 3.95 2.19 -0.57
CA ILE A 78 3.58 0.96 -1.24
C ILE A 78 2.35 1.24 -2.10
N LYS A 79 2.43 0.84 -3.37
CA LYS A 79 1.30 0.85 -4.30
C LYS A 79 0.95 -0.58 -4.67
N ILE A 80 -0.30 -0.95 -4.46
CA ILE A 80 -0.84 -2.27 -4.80
C ILE A 80 -1.97 -2.05 -5.78
N LYS A 81 -1.89 -2.70 -6.93
CA LYS A 81 -2.99 -2.74 -7.89
C LYS A 81 -3.66 -4.10 -7.79
N THR A 82 -4.97 -4.10 -7.64
CA THR A 82 -5.83 -5.28 -7.77
C THR A 82 -6.69 -5.13 -9.02
N ASN A 83 -7.51 -6.14 -9.31
CA ASN A 83 -8.49 -6.05 -10.39
C ASN A 83 -9.63 -5.03 -10.13
N LYS A 84 -9.79 -4.55 -8.88
CA LYS A 84 -10.87 -3.64 -8.48
C LYS A 84 -10.39 -2.21 -8.27
N GLU A 85 -9.20 -2.05 -7.71
CA GLU A 85 -8.71 -0.75 -7.24
C GLU A 85 -7.19 -0.68 -7.11
N ILE A 86 -6.70 0.54 -6.89
CA ILE A 86 -5.32 0.83 -6.54
C ILE A 86 -5.28 1.33 -5.09
N ILE A 87 -4.54 0.62 -4.26
CA ILE A 87 -4.31 0.95 -2.85
C ILE A 87 -2.92 1.57 -2.71
N THR A 88 -2.83 2.71 -2.03
CA THR A 88 -1.54 3.30 -1.65
C THR A 88 -1.44 3.37 -0.13
N ALA A 89 -0.32 2.92 0.43
CA ALA A 89 -0.09 2.91 1.86
C ALA A 89 1.31 3.46 2.20
N LYS A 90 1.41 4.20 3.31
CA LYS A 90 2.68 4.61 3.90
C LYS A 90 3.17 3.51 4.84
N ALA A 91 4.45 3.15 4.72
CA ALA A 91 5.14 2.25 5.63
C ALA A 91 6.29 2.99 6.30
N ILE A 92 6.41 2.83 7.63
CA ILE A 92 7.60 3.26 8.38
C ILE A 92 8.34 1.98 8.75
N ILE A 93 9.58 1.87 8.29
CA ILE A 93 10.43 0.73 8.59
C ILE A 93 11.49 1.22 9.57
N LEU A 94 11.58 0.54 10.71
CA LEU A 94 12.60 0.75 11.74
C LEU A 94 13.39 -0.55 11.84
N ARG A 95 14.71 -0.46 11.72
CA ARG A 95 15.66 -1.56 11.92
C ARG A 95 16.79 -1.13 12.84
#